data_AF-A0A941B772-F1
#
_entry.id   AF-A0A941B772-F1
#
_cell.length_a   1.000
_cell.length_b   1.000
_cell.length_c   1.000
_cell.angle_alpha   90.00
_cell.angle_beta   90.00
_cell.angle_gamma   90.00
#
_symmetry.space_group_name_H-M   'P 1'
#
loop_
_entity.id
_entity.type
_entity.pdbx_description
1 polymer ?
#
loop_
_entity_poly.entity_id
_entity_poly.type
_entity_poly.pdbx_seq_one_letter_code
_entity_poly.pdbx_strand_id
1 'polypeptide(L)'
;MLDLISHFAVLDTLRVNLRDRVDSGAVTDTRVEDALTAVEDHYPYAAFGSVVDHLLAHDGTSDAEIGLLRAAATVYADAHSFVTDFRDVRQRFEALAQQPGVSADTYNDLRLSLAGLVDRWEPLVSSLQEYAWNRLQRPLDHLVRHPRADDRPVDAWPWRDVVLSRRTGAFAASLMRGARKAGTPEATAFGVGALAGYAGNAIGSPYLVRGTGGPRRSHPYRDRMAAYAVGAWFRNGLPGVPVGFPTVRYVPVFGPYTSPRLPDWLSTLLTQSLDDVYGGIGLPLPDLQGAYERLVEHWRLVNGFPPLPPAAPVADPLDLRIATTLTPQDIYRPPPPPGTGGTPGPGPGGGGGSIFDPGPGAPPWYMPAHENAWDYVKEACLDILTLPVFLIRVGFWIGHEASDSEPTPQPTSPAPPVTGVRQRLEVPLSQAQVDAVTGGKDVLIAVDLLSQMDQCLHRMTADCLRVMKVTGLLYPEPEELADPLFRQFLVAAPDGDLRWPARPQSDPDRYLRWPDTLEEPLRDASSCVNGAKPVAVLLDGYGGGPTVNREGVDLLVAELLEDSSSPVRVTNLDLDADRGLGEECWTPRAGTSVTDDPVVPERLGYDDL
;
A
#
# COMPACT_ATOMS: atom_id res chain seq x y z
N MET A 1 10.27 -6.96 7.50
CA MET A 1 10.15 -8.04 6.48
C MET A 1 9.83 -7.45 5.12
N LEU A 2 10.34 -8.02 4.02
CA LEU A 2 9.98 -7.61 2.66
C LEU A 2 8.49 -7.84 2.35
N ASP A 3 7.89 -6.98 1.53
CA ASP A 3 6.54 -7.19 1.01
C ASP A 3 6.51 -8.18 -0.18
N LEU A 4 5.31 -8.56 -0.61
CA LEU A 4 5.10 -9.48 -1.74
C LEU A 4 5.79 -9.01 -3.02
N ILE A 5 5.70 -7.72 -3.35
CA ILE A 5 6.23 -7.17 -4.60
C ILE A 5 7.76 -7.18 -4.58
N SER A 6 8.37 -6.89 -3.43
CA SER A 6 9.81 -6.99 -3.24
C SER A 6 10.31 -8.42 -3.44
N HIS A 7 9.62 -9.44 -2.90
CA HIS A 7 9.98 -10.85 -3.11
C HIS A 7 9.98 -11.27 -4.58
N PHE A 8 8.97 -10.84 -5.34
CA PHE A 8 8.95 -11.07 -6.78
C PHE A 8 10.13 -10.36 -7.49
N ALA A 9 10.55 -9.18 -7.02
CA ALA A 9 11.74 -8.49 -7.53
C ALA A 9 13.02 -9.29 -7.32
N VAL A 10 13.14 -9.91 -6.14
CA VAL A 10 14.26 -10.75 -5.76
C VAL A 10 14.31 -11.97 -6.66
N LEU A 11 13.20 -12.71 -6.79
CA LEU A 11 13.11 -13.89 -7.66
C LEU A 11 13.50 -13.57 -9.10
N ASP A 12 12.97 -12.48 -9.64
CA ASP A 12 13.26 -12.02 -10.99
C ASP A 12 14.74 -11.69 -11.19
N THR A 13 15.35 -10.99 -10.22
CA THR A 13 16.79 -10.64 -10.23
C THR A 13 17.66 -11.89 -10.19
N LEU A 14 17.34 -12.84 -9.30
CA LEU A 14 18.06 -14.11 -9.19
C LEU A 14 17.95 -14.92 -10.48
N ARG A 15 16.75 -15.01 -11.08
CA ARG A 15 16.52 -15.73 -12.33
C ARG A 15 17.38 -15.16 -13.47
N VAL A 16 17.38 -13.84 -13.65
CA VAL A 16 18.16 -13.20 -14.73
C VAL A 16 19.65 -13.42 -14.53
N ASN A 17 20.17 -13.21 -13.33
CA ASN A 17 21.60 -13.41 -13.08
C ASN A 17 22.00 -14.90 -13.17
N LEU A 18 21.15 -15.81 -12.70
CA LEU A 18 21.39 -17.25 -12.86
C LEU A 18 21.49 -17.62 -14.35
N ARG A 19 20.59 -17.08 -15.19
CA ARG A 19 20.68 -17.23 -16.65
C ARG A 19 21.98 -16.66 -17.20
N ASP A 20 22.36 -15.45 -16.82
CA ASP A 20 23.62 -14.84 -17.30
C ASP A 20 24.85 -15.71 -16.93
N ARG A 21 24.85 -16.33 -15.74
CA ARG A 21 25.93 -17.24 -15.32
C ARG A 21 25.95 -18.56 -16.09
N VAL A 22 24.78 -19.09 -16.45
CA VAL A 22 24.66 -20.28 -17.30
C VAL A 22 25.11 -19.96 -18.74
N ASP A 23 24.58 -18.90 -19.33
CA ASP A 23 24.85 -18.49 -20.72
C ASP A 23 26.32 -18.10 -20.94
N SER A 24 26.97 -17.50 -19.93
CA SER A 24 28.40 -17.17 -19.96
C SER A 24 29.32 -18.37 -19.71
N GLY A 25 28.77 -19.52 -19.30
CA GLY A 25 29.53 -20.70 -18.89
C GLY A 25 30.24 -20.55 -17.54
N ALA A 26 29.88 -19.53 -16.73
CA ALA A 26 30.39 -19.37 -15.37
C ALA A 26 29.88 -20.47 -14.43
N VAL A 27 28.72 -21.05 -14.74
CA VAL A 27 28.17 -22.26 -14.09
C VAL A 27 27.73 -23.22 -15.17
N THR A 28 28.20 -24.47 -15.11
CA THR A 28 27.92 -25.52 -16.11
C THR A 28 27.35 -26.80 -15.50
N ASP A 29 26.92 -26.75 -14.23
CA ASP A 29 26.33 -27.92 -13.57
C ASP A 29 24.88 -28.07 -14.01
N THR A 30 24.51 -29.26 -14.50
CA THR A 30 23.17 -29.52 -15.05
C THR A 30 22.07 -29.31 -14.02
N ARG A 31 22.35 -29.46 -12.71
CA ARG A 31 21.36 -29.19 -11.66
C ARG A 31 20.96 -27.72 -11.62
N VAL A 32 21.88 -26.83 -11.96
CA VAL A 32 21.64 -25.39 -12.01
C VAL A 32 20.87 -25.02 -13.28
N GLU A 33 21.25 -25.61 -14.41
CA GLU A 33 20.54 -25.46 -15.69
C GLU A 33 19.09 -25.95 -15.58
N ASP A 34 18.88 -27.16 -15.06
CA ASP A 34 17.56 -27.75 -14.84
C ASP A 34 16.69 -26.90 -13.90
N ALA A 35 17.30 -26.33 -12.84
CA ALA A 35 16.60 -25.44 -11.92
C ALA A 35 16.19 -24.13 -12.59
N LEU A 36 17.06 -23.54 -13.42
CA LEU A 36 16.75 -22.35 -14.21
C LEU A 36 15.60 -22.64 -15.19
N THR A 37 15.68 -23.72 -15.96
CA THR A 37 14.61 -24.14 -16.88
C THR A 37 13.30 -24.36 -16.13
N ALA A 38 13.32 -25.03 -14.98
CA ALA A 38 12.13 -25.21 -14.15
C ALA A 38 11.50 -23.87 -13.73
N VAL A 39 12.30 -22.89 -13.29
CA VAL A 39 11.79 -21.56 -12.93
C VAL A 39 11.20 -20.83 -14.13
N GLU A 40 11.78 -20.98 -15.32
CA GLU A 40 11.31 -20.31 -16.53
C GLU A 40 10.01 -20.91 -17.07
N ASP A 41 9.93 -22.24 -17.13
CA ASP A 41 8.77 -22.95 -17.64
C ASP A 41 7.61 -23.01 -16.63
N HIS A 42 7.93 -22.95 -15.33
CA HIS A 42 6.97 -23.08 -14.24
C HIS A 42 7.03 -21.90 -13.25
N TYR A 43 7.24 -20.68 -13.77
CA TYR A 43 7.36 -19.45 -12.99
C TYR A 43 6.29 -19.24 -11.90
N PRO A 44 5.00 -19.54 -12.11
CA PRO A 44 4.00 -19.42 -11.04
C PRO A 44 4.36 -20.20 -9.77
N TYR A 45 5.00 -21.36 -9.88
CA TYR A 45 5.42 -22.12 -8.71
C TYR A 45 6.61 -21.46 -8.00
N ALA A 46 7.57 -20.92 -8.75
CA ALA A 46 8.68 -20.15 -8.19
C ALA A 46 8.21 -18.87 -7.50
N ALA A 47 7.28 -18.14 -8.11
CA ALA A 47 6.67 -16.94 -7.53
C ALA A 47 5.92 -17.26 -6.23
N PHE A 48 5.19 -18.38 -6.17
CA PHE A 48 4.55 -18.81 -4.93
C PHE A 48 5.58 -19.21 -3.86
N GLY A 49 6.65 -19.92 -4.25
CA GLY A 49 7.75 -20.27 -3.36
C GLY A 49 8.42 -19.05 -2.73
N SER A 50 8.57 -17.95 -3.46
CA SER A 50 9.22 -16.74 -2.94
C SER A 50 8.40 -15.98 -1.89
N VAL A 51 7.13 -16.35 -1.67
CA VAL A 51 6.22 -15.65 -0.75
C VAL A 51 5.60 -16.59 0.30
N VAL A 52 6.27 -17.69 0.62
CA VAL A 52 5.80 -18.66 1.64
C VAL A 52 5.68 -18.01 3.03
N ASP A 53 6.53 -17.04 3.36
CA ASP A 53 6.40 -16.24 4.59
C ASP A 53 5.09 -15.45 4.64
N HIS A 54 4.64 -14.91 3.50
CA HIS A 54 3.34 -14.24 3.38
C HIS A 54 2.17 -15.23 3.42
N LEU A 55 2.30 -16.44 2.88
CA LEU A 55 1.31 -17.50 3.11
C LEU A 55 1.12 -17.73 4.62
N LEU A 56 2.21 -17.92 5.36
CA LEU A 56 2.17 -18.17 6.81
C LEU A 56 1.73 -16.94 7.61
N ALA A 57 1.85 -15.72 7.08
CA ALA A 57 1.27 -14.51 7.65
C ALA A 57 -0.26 -14.56 7.72
N HIS A 58 -0.88 -15.34 6.84
CA HIS A 58 -2.30 -15.55 6.79
C HIS A 58 -2.75 -16.81 7.56
N ASP A 59 -1.94 -17.43 8.41
CA ASP A 59 -2.35 -18.62 9.18
C ASP A 59 -3.18 -18.35 10.47
N GLY A 60 -3.76 -17.16 10.62
CA GLY A 60 -4.47 -16.76 11.84
C GLY A 60 -5.99 -16.73 11.73
N THR A 61 -6.66 -16.66 12.89
CA THR A 61 -8.10 -16.36 13.00
C THR A 61 -8.41 -14.85 12.89
N SER A 62 -7.43 -13.98 13.09
CA SER A 62 -7.61 -12.53 13.00
C SER A 62 -7.31 -12.02 11.58
N ASP A 63 -8.32 -12.05 10.74
CA ASP A 63 -8.33 -11.43 9.40
C ASP A 63 -8.76 -9.96 9.46
N ALA A 64 -8.31 -9.22 10.48
CA ALA A 64 -8.66 -7.82 10.64
C ALA A 64 -8.32 -7.01 9.37
N GLU A 65 -7.16 -7.24 8.77
CA GLU A 65 -6.73 -6.57 7.53
C GLU A 65 -7.67 -6.88 6.35
N ILE A 66 -7.99 -8.15 6.10
CA ILE A 66 -8.91 -8.55 5.02
C ILE A 66 -10.31 -8.00 5.28
N GLY A 67 -10.79 -8.02 6.52
CA GLY A 67 -12.07 -7.43 6.91
C GLY A 67 -12.14 -5.93 6.62
N LEU A 68 -11.07 -5.19 6.93
CA LEU A 68 -10.93 -3.77 6.62
C LEU A 68 -10.88 -3.53 5.11
N LEU A 69 -10.12 -4.33 4.37
CA LEU A 69 -10.01 -4.22 2.92
C LEU A 69 -11.31 -4.54 2.19
N ARG A 70 -12.08 -5.56 2.62
CA ARG A 70 -13.40 -5.87 2.07
C ARG A 70 -14.37 -4.72 2.28
N ALA A 71 -14.39 -4.18 3.50
CA ALA A 71 -15.24 -3.05 3.83
C ALA A 71 -14.88 -1.82 2.99
N ALA A 72 -13.58 -1.52 2.87
CA ALA A 72 -13.09 -0.45 2.02
C ALA A 72 -13.47 -0.66 0.56
N ALA A 73 -13.33 -1.88 0.03
CA ALA A 73 -13.67 -2.18 -1.36
C ALA A 73 -15.15 -1.94 -1.65
N THR A 74 -16.05 -2.28 -0.71
CA THR A 74 -17.48 -1.96 -0.84
C THR A 74 -17.72 -0.46 -0.86
N VAL A 75 -17.19 0.28 0.13
CA VAL A 75 -17.37 1.74 0.22
C VAL A 75 -16.75 2.45 -0.99
N TYR A 76 -15.60 1.95 -1.47
CA TYR A 76 -14.92 2.46 -2.64
C TYR A 76 -15.72 2.22 -3.92
N ALA A 77 -16.30 1.05 -4.13
CA ALA A 77 -17.14 0.76 -5.28
C ALA A 77 -18.37 1.69 -5.31
N ASP A 78 -18.99 1.92 -4.15
CA ASP A 78 -20.13 2.84 -4.02
C ASP A 78 -19.72 4.29 -4.33
N ALA A 79 -18.60 4.75 -3.77
CA ALA A 79 -18.04 6.08 -4.05
C ALA A 79 -17.67 6.24 -5.53
N HIS A 80 -17.00 5.25 -6.12
CA HIS A 80 -16.60 5.26 -7.51
C HIS A 80 -17.82 5.30 -8.44
N SER A 81 -18.84 4.48 -8.18
CA SER A 81 -20.10 4.54 -8.95
C SER A 81 -20.77 5.90 -8.81
N PHE A 82 -20.85 6.45 -7.58
CA PHE A 82 -21.44 7.76 -7.34
C PHE A 82 -20.72 8.86 -8.14
N VAL A 83 -19.38 8.89 -8.10
CA VAL A 83 -18.58 9.88 -8.82
C VAL A 83 -18.74 9.74 -10.34
N THR A 84 -18.77 8.52 -10.86
CA THR A 84 -19.03 8.28 -12.29
C THR A 84 -20.40 8.79 -12.72
N ASP A 85 -21.46 8.46 -11.97
CA ASP A 85 -22.82 8.89 -12.30
C ASP A 85 -22.98 10.41 -12.13
N PHE A 86 -22.30 11.01 -11.14
CA PHE A 86 -22.24 12.45 -10.97
C PHE A 86 -21.58 13.15 -12.17
N ARG A 87 -20.49 12.59 -12.70
CA ARG A 87 -19.81 13.11 -13.89
C ARG A 87 -20.67 13.03 -15.14
N ASP A 88 -21.46 11.97 -15.31
CA ASP A 88 -22.44 11.89 -16.40
C ASP A 88 -23.47 13.02 -16.31
N VAL A 89 -24.07 13.23 -15.13
CA VAL A 89 -25.02 14.32 -14.89
C VAL A 89 -24.37 15.68 -15.17
N ARG A 90 -23.14 15.90 -14.69
CA ARG A 90 -22.37 17.13 -14.95
C ARG A 90 -22.18 17.37 -16.46
N GLN A 91 -21.71 16.36 -17.20
CA GLN A 91 -21.49 16.46 -18.64
C GLN A 91 -22.79 16.74 -19.40
N ARG A 92 -23.92 16.18 -18.96
CA ARG A 92 -25.24 16.47 -19.54
C ARG A 92 -25.70 17.91 -19.28
N PHE A 93 -25.42 18.47 -18.10
CA PHE A 93 -25.64 19.90 -17.81
C PHE A 93 -24.73 20.80 -18.67
N GLU A 94 -23.46 20.43 -18.84
CA GLU A 94 -22.54 21.17 -19.72
C GLU A 94 -23.03 21.17 -21.18
N ALA A 95 -23.47 20.02 -21.70
CA ALA A 95 -24.04 19.91 -23.04
C ALA A 95 -25.30 20.77 -23.21
N LEU A 96 -26.16 20.79 -22.18
CA LEU A 96 -27.36 21.62 -22.15
C LEU A 96 -27.05 23.11 -22.13
N ALA A 97 -26.05 23.55 -21.36
CA ALA A 97 -25.60 24.94 -21.32
C ALA A 97 -25.04 25.44 -22.68
N GLN A 98 -24.61 24.51 -23.54
CA GLN A 98 -24.11 24.80 -24.88
C GLN A 98 -25.22 24.84 -25.96
N GLN A 99 -26.41 24.30 -25.68
CA GLN A 99 -27.49 24.17 -26.67
C GLN A 99 -28.69 25.07 -26.34
N PRO A 100 -29.12 25.97 -27.24
CA PRO A 100 -30.36 26.71 -27.06
C PRO A 100 -31.59 25.82 -27.31
N GLY A 101 -32.68 26.02 -26.55
CA GLY A 101 -34.00 25.45 -26.84
C GLY A 101 -34.20 23.98 -26.42
N VAL A 102 -33.62 23.56 -25.29
CA VAL A 102 -33.83 22.21 -24.76
C VAL A 102 -35.27 22.02 -24.25
N SER A 103 -35.84 20.83 -24.49
CA SER A 103 -37.22 20.54 -24.06
C SER A 103 -37.33 20.42 -22.54
N ALA A 104 -38.50 20.76 -22.01
CA ALA A 104 -38.81 20.63 -20.60
C ALA A 104 -38.61 19.21 -20.08
N ASP A 105 -38.99 18.20 -20.89
CA ASP A 105 -38.82 16.79 -20.55
C ASP A 105 -37.33 16.44 -20.37
N THR A 106 -36.47 16.86 -21.29
CA THR A 106 -35.02 16.60 -21.20
C THR A 106 -34.39 17.26 -19.97
N TYR A 107 -34.79 18.51 -19.66
CA TYR A 107 -34.30 19.22 -18.47
C TYR A 107 -34.81 18.58 -17.17
N ASN A 108 -36.09 18.18 -17.12
CA ASN A 108 -36.67 17.51 -15.96
C ASN A 108 -36.07 16.12 -15.74
N ASP A 109 -35.81 15.35 -16.79
CA ASP A 109 -35.14 14.04 -16.69
C ASP A 109 -33.71 14.18 -16.12
N LEU A 110 -33.00 15.24 -16.49
CA LEU A 110 -31.68 15.54 -15.94
C LEU A 110 -31.76 15.94 -14.46
N ARG A 111 -32.78 16.71 -14.07
CA ARG A 111 -33.06 17.05 -12.66
C ARG A 111 -33.40 15.83 -11.82
N LEU A 112 -34.17 14.89 -12.37
CA LEU A 112 -34.47 13.61 -11.72
C LEU A 112 -33.21 12.74 -11.57
N SER A 113 -32.31 12.76 -12.55
CA SER A 113 -31.01 12.08 -12.46
C SER A 113 -30.19 12.64 -11.28
N LEU A 114 -30.15 13.98 -11.13
CA LEU A 114 -29.51 14.63 -10.00
C LEU A 114 -30.21 14.32 -8.66
N ALA A 115 -31.54 14.26 -8.63
CA ALA A 115 -32.31 13.87 -7.45
C ALA A 115 -31.96 12.45 -6.98
N GLY A 116 -31.77 11.51 -7.91
CA GLY A 116 -31.33 10.14 -7.62
C GLY A 116 -29.92 10.08 -7.01
N LEU A 117 -29.03 11.01 -7.38
CA LEU A 117 -27.72 11.13 -6.72
C LEU A 117 -27.86 11.66 -5.29
N VAL A 118 -28.74 12.63 -5.05
CA VAL A 118 -29.01 13.16 -3.70
C VAL A 118 -29.47 12.04 -2.75
N ASP A 119 -30.28 11.09 -3.21
CA ASP A 119 -30.72 9.94 -2.40
C ASP A 119 -29.58 8.99 -2.00
N ARG A 120 -28.55 8.87 -2.84
CA ARG A 120 -27.40 7.99 -2.61
C ARG A 120 -26.32 8.65 -1.75
N TRP A 121 -26.36 9.97 -1.62
CA TRP A 121 -25.34 10.75 -0.94
C TRP A 121 -25.26 10.45 0.57
N GLU A 122 -26.39 10.52 1.28
CA GLU A 122 -26.42 10.36 2.73
C GLU A 122 -25.99 8.94 3.18
N PRO A 123 -26.42 7.84 2.51
CA PRO A 123 -25.88 6.50 2.77
C PRO A 123 -24.39 6.36 2.48
N LEU A 124 -23.88 7.00 1.41
CA LEU A 124 -22.47 6.97 1.06
C LEU A 124 -21.62 7.66 2.12
N VAL A 125 -22.01 8.87 2.55
CA VAL A 125 -21.35 9.61 3.63
C VAL A 125 -21.34 8.80 4.92
N SER A 126 -22.48 8.22 5.28
CA SER A 126 -22.59 7.41 6.50
C SER A 126 -21.65 6.20 6.45
N SER A 127 -21.53 5.55 5.28
CA SER A 127 -20.62 4.42 5.08
C SER A 127 -19.14 4.84 5.13
N LEU A 128 -18.79 5.99 4.55
CA LEU A 128 -17.45 6.57 4.62
C LEU A 128 -17.06 6.93 6.06
N GLN A 129 -17.96 7.57 6.80
CA GLN A 129 -17.76 7.92 8.21
C GLN A 129 -17.63 6.69 9.10
N GLU A 130 -18.52 5.70 8.93
CA GLU A 130 -18.44 4.43 9.65
C GLU A 130 -17.08 3.75 9.40
N TYR A 131 -16.62 3.73 8.15
CA TYR A 131 -15.32 3.16 7.81
C TYR A 131 -14.17 3.93 8.47
N ALA A 132 -14.11 5.26 8.25
CA ALA A 132 -13.00 6.09 8.71
C ALA A 132 -12.95 6.26 10.23
N TRP A 133 -14.10 6.33 10.91
CA TRP A 133 -14.19 6.63 12.34
C TRP A 133 -14.28 5.39 13.23
N ASN A 134 -15.01 4.36 12.77
CA ASN A 134 -15.33 3.21 13.61
C ASN A 134 -14.57 1.94 13.22
N ARG A 135 -14.13 1.80 11.96
CA ARG A 135 -13.37 0.62 11.52
C ARG A 135 -11.87 0.82 11.54
N LEU A 136 -11.39 1.97 11.08
CA LEU A 136 -9.99 2.38 11.30
C LEU A 136 -9.85 2.83 12.76
N GLN A 137 -9.79 1.86 13.68
CA GLN A 137 -9.66 2.10 15.12
C GLN A 137 -8.21 2.37 15.52
N ARG A 138 -8.04 2.95 16.72
CA ARG A 138 -6.76 3.07 17.41
C ARG A 138 -6.73 2.07 18.58
N PRO A 139 -5.64 1.28 18.74
CA PRO A 139 -4.50 1.13 17.83
C PRO A 139 -4.90 0.44 16.51
N LEU A 140 -4.04 0.54 15.47
CA LEU A 140 -4.26 -0.14 14.19
C LEU A 140 -4.11 -1.66 14.39
N ASP A 141 -5.17 -2.33 14.81
CA ASP A 141 -5.16 -3.73 15.24
C ASP A 141 -4.79 -4.73 14.14
N HIS A 142 -4.91 -4.35 12.86
CA HIS A 142 -4.44 -5.16 11.74
C HIS A 142 -2.91 -5.19 11.60
N LEU A 143 -2.20 -4.28 12.26
CA LEU A 143 -0.74 -4.20 12.27
C LEU A 143 -0.20 -4.67 13.63
N VAL A 144 -0.19 -5.99 13.80
CA VAL A 144 0.22 -6.66 15.05
C VAL A 144 1.73 -6.55 15.24
N ARG A 145 2.15 -6.21 16.47
CA ARG A 145 3.56 -6.22 16.88
C ARG A 145 4.07 -7.66 16.95
N HIS A 146 5.35 -7.85 16.64
CA HIS A 146 5.99 -9.15 16.87
C HIS A 146 5.85 -9.54 18.36
N PRO A 147 5.36 -10.75 18.70
CA PRO A 147 5.19 -11.21 20.09
C PRO A 147 6.44 -11.15 20.97
N ARG A 148 7.63 -11.11 20.36
CA ARG A 148 8.89 -10.89 21.07
C ARG A 148 8.88 -9.58 21.84
N ALA A 149 8.19 -8.55 21.37
CA ALA A 149 8.08 -7.24 22.02
C ALA A 149 7.52 -7.32 23.45
N ASP A 150 6.73 -8.36 23.74
CA ASP A 150 6.09 -8.60 25.04
C ASP A 150 6.65 -9.85 25.75
N ASP A 151 7.87 -10.28 25.40
CA ASP A 151 8.53 -11.48 25.93
C ASP A 151 7.68 -12.77 25.84
N ARG A 152 6.82 -12.87 24.83
CA ARG A 152 5.97 -14.06 24.68
C ARG A 152 6.83 -15.26 24.26
N PRO A 153 6.55 -16.47 24.79
CA PRO A 153 7.24 -17.68 24.37
C PRO A 153 6.94 -18.03 22.91
N VAL A 154 7.87 -18.73 22.24
CA VAL A 154 7.81 -19.04 20.79
C VAL A 154 6.57 -19.87 20.43
N ASP A 155 6.10 -20.74 21.33
CA ASP A 155 4.87 -21.53 21.16
C ASP A 155 3.58 -20.69 21.15
N ALA A 156 3.68 -19.39 21.46
CA ALA A 156 2.59 -18.42 21.36
C ALA A 156 2.75 -17.48 20.15
N TRP A 157 3.77 -17.66 19.31
CA TRP A 157 4.01 -16.82 18.14
C TRP A 157 3.19 -17.31 16.94
N PRO A 158 2.71 -16.41 16.07
CA PRO A 158 2.14 -16.82 14.79
C PRO A 158 3.23 -17.38 13.88
N TRP A 159 2.85 -18.27 12.96
CA TRP A 159 3.79 -18.99 12.09
C TRP A 159 4.72 -18.09 11.29
N ARG A 160 4.24 -16.93 10.82
CA ARG A 160 5.08 -15.92 10.17
C ARG A 160 6.27 -15.50 11.03
N ASP A 161 6.01 -15.14 12.30
CA ASP A 161 7.04 -14.64 13.19
C ASP A 161 8.03 -15.74 13.56
N VAL A 162 7.56 -16.99 13.70
CA VAL A 162 8.40 -18.17 13.91
C VAL A 162 9.31 -18.39 12.71
N VAL A 163 8.75 -18.53 11.51
CA VAL A 163 9.53 -18.86 10.31
C VAL A 163 10.50 -17.77 9.92
N LEU A 164 10.24 -16.50 10.21
CA LEU A 164 11.21 -15.42 9.93
C LEU A 164 12.28 -15.26 11.01
N SER A 165 12.01 -15.69 12.24
CA SER A 165 12.90 -15.47 13.38
C SER A 165 13.69 -16.71 13.81
N ARG A 166 13.27 -17.89 13.38
CA ARG A 166 13.79 -19.18 13.83
C ARG A 166 13.97 -20.09 12.63
N ARG A 167 15.18 -20.62 12.44
CA ARG A 167 15.47 -21.74 11.53
C ARG A 167 15.00 -21.54 10.09
N THR A 168 14.88 -20.30 9.62
CA THR A 168 14.35 -19.99 8.28
C THR A 168 15.17 -20.63 7.17
N GLY A 169 16.50 -20.67 7.34
CA GLY A 169 17.40 -21.32 6.38
C GLY A 169 17.18 -22.83 6.33
N ALA A 170 17.07 -23.50 7.49
CA ALA A 170 16.73 -24.92 7.56
C ALA A 170 15.38 -25.22 6.89
N PHE A 171 14.38 -24.35 7.08
CA PHE A 171 13.08 -24.48 6.40
C PHE A 171 13.21 -24.35 4.87
N ALA A 172 13.90 -23.31 4.37
CA ALA A 172 14.13 -23.14 2.94
C ALA A 172 14.92 -24.30 2.31
N ALA A 173 15.94 -24.81 3.01
CA ALA A 173 16.71 -25.98 2.60
C ALA A 173 15.86 -27.27 2.63
N SER A 174 14.96 -27.42 3.60
CA SER A 174 14.01 -28.54 3.68
C SER A 174 13.06 -28.54 2.48
N LEU A 175 12.49 -27.37 2.15
CA LEU A 175 11.63 -27.20 0.98
C LEU A 175 12.35 -27.55 -0.32
N MET A 176 13.58 -27.04 -0.52
CA MET A 176 14.36 -27.37 -1.73
C MET A 176 14.69 -28.87 -1.82
N ARG A 177 15.06 -29.49 -0.70
CA ARG A 177 15.36 -30.93 -0.64
C ARG A 177 14.12 -31.77 -0.96
N GLY A 178 12.98 -31.43 -0.37
CA GLY A 178 11.71 -32.10 -0.63
C GLY A 178 11.25 -31.91 -2.08
N ALA A 179 11.44 -30.70 -2.63
CA ALA A 179 11.17 -30.40 -4.04
C ALA A 179 11.98 -31.29 -5.00
N ARG A 180 13.29 -31.43 -4.77
CA ARG A 180 14.13 -32.35 -5.57
C ARG A 180 13.69 -33.80 -5.45
N LYS A 181 13.33 -34.23 -4.24
CA LYS A 181 12.85 -35.59 -3.99
C LYS A 181 11.54 -35.87 -4.73
N ALA A 182 10.66 -34.87 -4.87
CA ALA A 182 9.46 -34.99 -5.69
C ALA A 182 9.78 -35.17 -7.18
N GLY A 183 10.89 -34.60 -7.66
CA GLY A 183 11.44 -34.85 -9.00
C GLY A 183 10.64 -34.24 -10.15
N THR A 184 9.73 -33.31 -9.86
CA THR A 184 8.92 -32.60 -10.87
C THR A 184 9.45 -31.17 -11.09
N PRO A 185 9.42 -30.64 -12.32
CA PRO A 185 9.80 -29.25 -12.59
C PRO A 185 9.05 -28.21 -11.74
N GLU A 186 7.76 -28.41 -11.49
CA GLU A 186 6.94 -27.51 -10.66
C GLU A 186 7.46 -27.44 -9.22
N ALA A 187 7.79 -28.59 -8.64
CA ALA A 187 8.37 -28.65 -7.30
C ALA A 187 9.75 -27.99 -7.25
N THR A 188 10.61 -28.25 -8.22
CA THR A 188 11.93 -27.61 -8.34
C THR A 188 11.81 -26.09 -8.43
N ALA A 189 10.90 -25.58 -9.28
CA ALA A 189 10.63 -24.15 -9.40
C ALA A 189 10.18 -23.55 -8.06
N PHE A 190 9.26 -24.22 -7.35
CA PHE A 190 8.81 -23.81 -6.02
C PHE A 190 9.97 -23.78 -5.00
N GLY A 191 10.83 -24.80 -4.98
CA GLY A 191 12.00 -24.85 -4.10
C GLY A 191 12.98 -23.71 -4.36
N VAL A 192 13.26 -23.39 -5.63
CA VAL A 192 14.08 -22.22 -5.99
C VAL A 192 13.43 -20.92 -5.55
N GLY A 193 12.10 -20.81 -5.70
CA GLY A 193 11.31 -19.71 -5.14
C GLY A 193 11.53 -19.52 -3.65
N ALA A 194 11.45 -20.60 -2.86
CA ALA A 194 11.67 -20.54 -1.41
C ALA A 194 13.07 -20.03 -1.04
N LEU A 195 14.11 -20.43 -1.79
CA LEU A 195 15.47 -19.90 -1.63
C LEU A 195 15.56 -18.42 -2.01
N ALA A 196 14.82 -17.98 -3.04
CA ALA A 196 14.72 -16.57 -3.39
C ALA A 196 14.07 -15.76 -2.26
N GLY A 197 12.99 -16.26 -1.65
CA GLY A 197 12.36 -15.62 -0.49
C GLY A 197 13.31 -15.49 0.72
N TYR A 198 14.11 -16.54 0.98
CA TYR A 198 15.18 -16.48 1.99
C TYR A 198 16.21 -15.40 1.68
N ALA A 199 16.78 -15.40 0.47
CA ALA A 199 17.79 -14.43 0.05
C ALA A 199 17.25 -12.99 0.11
N GLY A 200 15.99 -12.80 -0.30
CA GLY A 200 15.28 -11.54 -0.25
C GLY A 200 15.21 -10.99 1.17
N ASN A 201 14.69 -11.77 2.12
CA ASN A 201 14.61 -11.30 3.51
C ASN A 201 16.00 -11.11 4.15
N ALA A 202 16.96 -11.99 3.90
CA ALA A 202 18.32 -11.90 4.45
C ALA A 202 19.05 -10.61 4.03
N ILE A 203 18.86 -10.16 2.79
CA ILE A 203 19.56 -9.00 2.22
C ILE A 203 18.70 -7.73 2.31
N GLY A 204 17.38 -7.85 2.11
CA GLY A 204 16.44 -6.75 1.99
C GLY A 204 15.80 -6.28 3.29
N SER A 205 15.51 -7.16 4.26
CA SER A 205 14.99 -6.72 5.57
C SER A 205 15.91 -5.71 6.27
N PRO A 206 17.26 -5.85 6.24
CA PRO A 206 18.20 -4.83 6.74
C PRO A 206 17.99 -3.43 6.14
N TYR A 207 17.73 -3.33 4.83
CA TYR A 207 17.44 -2.04 4.19
C TYR A 207 16.16 -1.41 4.75
N LEU A 208 15.10 -2.21 4.92
CA LEU A 208 13.84 -1.76 5.50
C LEU A 208 14.03 -1.26 6.94
N VAL A 209 14.65 -2.06 7.81
CA VAL A 209 14.81 -1.69 9.23
C VAL A 209 15.74 -0.48 9.43
N ARG A 210 16.59 -0.19 8.45
CA ARG A 210 17.33 1.07 8.40
C ARG A 210 16.40 2.26 8.10
N GLY A 211 15.49 2.14 7.14
CA GLY A 211 14.53 3.20 6.80
C GLY A 211 13.47 3.45 7.88
N THR A 212 13.12 2.43 8.66
CA THR A 212 12.18 2.55 9.79
C THR A 212 12.84 3.18 11.02
N GLY A 213 14.16 3.05 11.18
CA GLY A 213 14.93 3.46 12.36
C GLY A 213 14.99 2.39 13.46
N GLY A 214 14.31 1.26 13.29
CA GLY A 214 14.25 0.21 14.30
C GLY A 214 13.49 -1.03 13.84
N PRO A 215 13.55 -2.09 14.64
CA PRO A 215 12.98 -3.39 14.31
C PRO A 215 11.45 -3.38 14.34
N ARG A 216 10.81 -4.27 13.57
CA ARG A 216 9.34 -4.37 13.47
C ARG A 216 8.65 -4.59 14.81
N ARG A 217 9.29 -5.30 15.76
CA ARG A 217 8.77 -5.48 17.13
C ARG A 217 8.47 -4.14 17.82
N SER A 218 9.29 -3.12 17.54
CA SER A 218 9.19 -1.79 18.14
C SER A 218 8.43 -0.79 17.25
N HIS A 219 8.48 -0.98 15.93
CA HIS A 219 7.97 -0.03 14.94
C HIS A 219 7.08 -0.70 13.87
N PRO A 220 6.01 -1.41 14.23
CA PRO A 220 5.21 -2.20 13.27
C PRO A 220 4.57 -1.34 12.17
N TYR A 221 4.15 -0.12 12.50
CA TYR A 221 3.47 0.78 11.56
C TYR A 221 4.45 1.39 10.54
N ARG A 222 5.65 1.83 10.98
CA ARG A 222 6.72 2.27 10.07
C ARG A 222 7.22 1.12 9.20
N ASP A 223 7.41 -0.07 9.76
CA ASP A 223 7.83 -1.25 9.00
C ASP A 223 6.86 -1.56 7.86
N ARG A 224 5.55 -1.55 8.14
CA ARG A 224 4.53 -1.74 7.09
C ARG A 224 4.61 -0.66 6.00
N MET A 225 4.70 0.61 6.38
CA MET A 225 4.80 1.71 5.41
C MET A 225 6.08 1.63 4.58
N ALA A 226 7.21 1.30 5.20
CA ALA A 226 8.49 1.13 4.53
C ALA A 226 8.43 -0.02 3.52
N ALA A 227 7.91 -1.18 3.94
CA ALA A 227 7.75 -2.34 3.08
C ALA A 227 6.84 -2.02 1.87
N TYR A 228 5.72 -1.31 2.07
CA TYR A 228 4.82 -0.93 0.98
C TYR A 228 5.40 0.16 0.07
N ALA A 229 6.11 1.15 0.60
CA ALA A 229 6.79 2.15 -0.21
C ALA A 229 7.87 1.50 -1.10
N VAL A 230 8.68 0.62 -0.53
CA VAL A 230 9.73 -0.12 -1.26
C VAL A 230 9.13 -1.08 -2.30
N GLY A 231 8.08 -1.83 -1.93
CA GLY A 231 7.34 -2.68 -2.88
C GLY A 231 6.75 -1.88 -4.04
N ALA A 232 6.09 -0.77 -3.75
CA ALA A 232 5.57 0.14 -4.77
C ALA A 232 6.69 0.76 -5.64
N TRP A 233 7.85 1.03 -5.06
CA TRP A 233 9.02 1.44 -5.82
C TRP A 233 9.50 0.34 -6.76
N PHE A 234 9.56 -0.92 -6.35
CA PHE A 234 9.91 -2.02 -7.25
C PHE A 234 8.86 -2.29 -8.33
N ARG A 235 7.57 -2.04 -8.03
CA ARG A 235 6.47 -2.13 -9.00
C ARG A 235 6.61 -1.10 -10.13
N ASN A 236 7.03 0.12 -9.80
CA ASN A 236 6.86 1.30 -10.66
C ASN A 236 8.17 1.99 -11.07
N GLY A 237 9.28 1.75 -10.37
CA GLY A 237 10.38 2.70 -10.20
C GLY A 237 11.62 2.47 -11.06
N LEU A 238 11.50 2.00 -12.30
CA LEU A 238 12.69 1.72 -13.12
C LEU A 238 12.76 2.46 -14.48
N PRO A 239 12.54 3.80 -14.56
CA PRO A 239 13.05 4.55 -15.71
C PRO A 239 14.59 4.55 -15.69
N GLY A 240 15.21 3.85 -16.64
CA GLY A 240 16.66 3.94 -16.92
C GLY A 240 17.55 2.86 -16.28
N VAL A 241 16.99 1.93 -15.50
CA VAL A 241 17.69 0.69 -15.14
C VAL A 241 17.13 -0.42 -16.03
N PRO A 242 17.93 -1.04 -16.92
CA PRO A 242 17.48 -2.14 -17.77
C PRO A 242 17.32 -3.39 -16.90
N VAL A 243 16.21 -3.46 -16.18
CA VAL A 243 15.78 -4.67 -15.49
C VAL A 243 14.68 -5.26 -16.33
N GLY A 244 15.00 -6.39 -17.00
CA GLY A 244 14.15 -7.06 -17.98
C GLY A 244 12.96 -7.79 -17.35
N PHE A 245 12.23 -7.15 -16.44
CA PHE A 245 11.13 -7.77 -15.71
C PHE A 245 9.77 -7.30 -16.23
N PRO A 246 8.77 -8.18 -16.36
CA PRO A 246 7.39 -7.76 -16.59
C PRO A 246 6.89 -6.92 -15.41
N THR A 247 6.21 -5.81 -15.71
CA THR A 247 5.67 -4.85 -14.71
C THR A 247 4.54 -5.42 -13.85
N VAL A 248 4.11 -6.63 -14.16
CA VAL A 248 2.91 -7.24 -13.60
C VAL A 248 3.30 -8.48 -12.81
N ARG A 249 3.36 -8.31 -11.49
CA ARG A 249 3.67 -9.36 -10.52
C ARG A 249 2.40 -9.73 -9.79
N TYR A 250 2.05 -11.01 -9.72
CA TYR A 250 0.82 -11.48 -9.07
C TYR A 250 1.10 -12.67 -8.18
N VAL A 251 0.34 -12.77 -7.09
CA VAL A 251 0.20 -14.04 -6.36
C VAL A 251 -0.45 -15.06 -7.30
N PRO A 252 0.19 -16.21 -7.55
CA PRO A 252 -0.35 -17.28 -8.39
C PRO A 252 -1.69 -17.80 -7.86
N VAL A 253 -2.69 -17.90 -8.74
CA VAL A 253 -3.99 -18.51 -8.43
C VAL A 253 -4.02 -19.92 -9.00
N PHE A 254 -3.99 -20.91 -8.11
CA PHE A 254 -4.12 -22.33 -8.42
C PHE A 254 -5.59 -22.72 -8.32
N GLY A 255 -6.11 -23.40 -9.34
CA GLY A 255 -7.53 -23.74 -9.44
C GLY A 255 -8.41 -22.57 -9.88
N PRO A 256 -9.75 -22.70 -9.77
CA PRO A 256 -10.69 -21.64 -10.14
C PRO A 256 -10.57 -20.43 -9.21
N TYR A 257 -10.68 -19.22 -9.77
CA TYR A 257 -10.59 -17.98 -9.01
C TYR A 257 -11.60 -17.85 -7.86
N THR A 258 -12.78 -18.46 -8.01
CA THR A 258 -13.84 -18.46 -6.99
C THR A 258 -13.62 -19.47 -5.87
N SER A 259 -12.65 -20.38 -6.03
CA SER A 259 -12.33 -21.44 -5.07
C SER A 259 -10.84 -21.82 -5.22
N PRO A 260 -9.92 -20.89 -4.90
CA PRO A 260 -8.50 -21.13 -5.07
C PRO A 260 -8.05 -22.30 -4.18
N ARG A 261 -7.25 -23.21 -4.72
CA ARG A 261 -6.81 -24.42 -4.01
C ARG A 261 -5.35 -24.74 -4.26
N LEU A 262 -4.61 -24.98 -3.18
CA LEU A 262 -3.24 -25.48 -3.26
C LEU A 262 -3.22 -26.88 -3.88
N PRO A 263 -2.28 -27.16 -4.81
CA PRO A 263 -2.01 -28.52 -5.26
C PRO A 263 -1.66 -29.43 -4.07
N ASP A 264 -2.21 -30.65 -4.04
CA ASP A 264 -2.06 -31.56 -2.89
C ASP A 264 -0.58 -31.90 -2.61
N TRP A 265 0.25 -32.03 -3.66
CA TRP A 265 1.68 -32.27 -3.53
C TRP A 265 2.40 -31.10 -2.84
N LEU A 266 1.96 -29.87 -3.08
CA LEU A 266 2.57 -28.66 -2.55
C LEU A 266 2.20 -28.48 -1.07
N SER A 267 0.93 -28.72 -0.73
CA SER A 267 0.48 -28.77 0.67
C SER A 267 1.24 -29.83 1.46
N THR A 268 1.44 -31.02 0.86
CA THR A 268 2.22 -32.10 1.47
C THR A 268 3.68 -31.68 1.72
N LEU A 269 4.34 -31.08 0.71
CA LEU A 269 5.72 -30.61 0.81
C LEU A 269 5.91 -29.55 1.91
N LEU A 270 5.02 -28.57 1.97
CA LEU A 270 5.02 -27.51 2.98
C LEU A 270 4.81 -28.09 4.38
N THR A 271 3.79 -28.93 4.55
CA THR A 271 3.47 -29.56 5.84
C THR A 271 4.63 -30.40 6.36
N GLN A 272 5.23 -31.25 5.50
CA GLN A 272 6.38 -32.06 5.86
C GLN A 272 7.58 -31.20 6.25
N SER A 273 7.87 -30.15 5.49
CA SER A 273 9.01 -29.27 5.79
C SER A 273 8.81 -28.46 7.07
N LEU A 274 7.57 -28.08 7.39
CA LEU A 274 7.24 -27.43 8.66
C LEU A 274 7.41 -28.39 9.83
N ASP A 275 6.90 -29.62 9.71
CA ASP A 275 7.01 -30.64 10.75
C ASP A 275 8.48 -31.05 10.98
N ASP A 276 9.24 -31.27 9.91
CA ASP A 276 10.66 -31.65 9.97
C ASP A 276 11.52 -30.60 10.70
N VAL A 277 11.21 -29.31 10.52
CA VAL A 277 12.03 -28.21 11.06
C VAL A 277 11.53 -27.70 12.41
N TYR A 278 10.21 -27.66 12.60
CA TYR A 278 9.55 -27.00 13.73
C TYR A 278 8.68 -27.92 14.60
N GLY A 279 8.51 -29.19 14.24
CA GLY A 279 7.63 -30.13 14.97
C GLY A 279 7.98 -30.29 16.46
N GLY A 280 9.22 -29.98 16.85
CA GLY A 280 9.66 -29.96 18.25
C GLY A 280 9.21 -28.75 19.09
N ILE A 281 8.69 -27.68 18.49
CA ILE A 281 8.30 -26.44 19.18
C ILE A 281 6.95 -26.59 19.90
N GLY A 282 6.12 -27.57 19.50
CA GLY A 282 4.78 -27.77 20.05
C GLY A 282 3.71 -26.85 19.46
N LEU A 283 4.03 -26.14 18.37
CA LEU A 283 3.05 -25.37 17.60
C LEU A 283 2.20 -26.31 16.73
N PRO A 284 0.86 -26.15 16.71
CA PRO A 284 0.03 -26.87 15.76
C PRO A 284 0.37 -26.43 14.33
N LEU A 285 0.43 -27.39 13.41
CA LEU A 285 0.67 -27.11 12.00
C LEU A 285 -0.39 -26.13 11.43
N PRO A 286 0.03 -25.23 10.52
CA PRO A 286 -0.85 -24.21 9.97
C PRO A 286 -1.93 -24.80 9.06
N ASP A 287 -3.08 -24.12 8.99
CA ASP A 287 -4.10 -24.33 7.95
C ASP A 287 -3.64 -23.68 6.64
N LEU A 288 -2.77 -24.39 5.91
CA LEU A 288 -2.17 -23.91 4.66
C LEU A 288 -3.20 -23.56 3.58
N GLN A 289 -4.30 -24.31 3.50
CA GLN A 289 -5.33 -24.05 2.49
C GLN A 289 -6.13 -22.79 2.84
N GLY A 290 -6.57 -22.64 4.09
CA GLY A 290 -7.22 -21.41 4.54
C GLY A 290 -6.30 -20.19 4.43
N ALA A 291 -5.02 -20.34 4.77
CA ALA A 291 -4.03 -19.28 4.62
C ALA A 291 -3.84 -18.87 3.15
N TYR A 292 -3.87 -19.84 2.23
CA TYR A 292 -3.78 -19.58 0.79
C TYR A 292 -5.00 -18.82 0.25
N GLU A 293 -6.22 -19.23 0.64
CA GLU A 293 -7.45 -18.52 0.28
C GLU A 293 -7.42 -17.06 0.74
N ARG A 294 -6.93 -16.84 1.98
CA ARG A 294 -6.77 -15.51 2.56
C ARG A 294 -5.70 -14.67 1.87
N LEU A 295 -4.55 -15.25 1.51
CA LEU A 295 -3.51 -14.59 0.74
C LEU A 295 -4.01 -14.14 -0.64
N VAL A 296 -4.71 -15.02 -1.38
CA VAL A 296 -5.27 -14.69 -2.70
C VAL A 296 -6.32 -13.58 -2.59
N GLU A 297 -7.18 -13.65 -1.57
CA GLU A 297 -8.17 -12.61 -1.30
C GLU A 297 -7.54 -11.27 -0.92
N HIS A 298 -6.54 -11.29 -0.03
CA HIS A 298 -5.79 -10.09 0.35
C HIS A 298 -5.16 -9.44 -0.89
N TRP A 299 -4.46 -10.24 -1.70
CA TRP A 299 -3.87 -9.76 -2.96
C TRP A 299 -4.90 -9.16 -3.91
N ARG A 300 -6.06 -9.80 -4.07
CA ARG A 300 -7.17 -9.28 -4.89
C ARG A 300 -7.65 -7.93 -4.37
N LEU A 301 -7.90 -7.84 -3.07
CA LEU A 301 -8.47 -6.64 -2.46
C LEU A 301 -7.50 -5.45 -2.55
N VAL A 302 -6.21 -5.65 -2.25
CA VAL A 302 -5.21 -4.58 -2.31
C VAL A 302 -5.07 -4.02 -3.74
N ASN A 303 -5.32 -4.83 -4.76
CA ASN A 303 -5.34 -4.39 -6.17
C ASN A 303 -6.75 -3.95 -6.65
N GLY A 304 -7.76 -3.94 -5.77
CA GLY A 304 -9.15 -3.65 -6.08
C GLY A 304 -9.53 -2.16 -6.07
N PHE A 305 -8.55 -1.27 -6.00
CA PHE A 305 -8.74 0.19 -5.85
C PHE A 305 -8.13 0.94 -7.05
N PRO A 306 -8.68 0.79 -8.28
CA PRO A 306 -8.17 1.51 -9.45
C PRO A 306 -8.29 3.01 -9.23
N PRO A 307 -7.29 3.85 -9.58
CA PRO A 307 -7.35 5.29 -9.35
C PRO A 307 -8.52 5.91 -10.12
N LEU A 308 -9.26 6.82 -9.46
CA LEU A 308 -10.27 7.63 -10.13
C LEU A 308 -9.59 8.59 -11.12
N PRO A 309 -10.08 8.70 -12.37
CA PRO A 309 -9.54 9.70 -13.27
C PRO A 309 -9.78 11.11 -12.70
N PRO A 310 -8.87 12.07 -12.95
CA PRO A 310 -9.04 13.44 -12.50
C PRO A 310 -10.32 14.04 -13.08
N ALA A 311 -10.92 14.99 -12.35
CA ALA A 311 -12.11 15.71 -12.83
C ALA A 311 -11.78 16.39 -14.17
N ALA A 312 -12.62 16.17 -15.18
CA ALA A 312 -12.42 16.78 -16.50
C ALA A 312 -12.62 18.30 -16.39
N PRO A 313 -11.82 19.14 -17.07
CA PRO A 313 -12.10 20.57 -17.12
C PRO A 313 -13.43 20.83 -17.84
N VAL A 314 -14.07 21.96 -17.53
CA VAL A 314 -15.20 22.47 -18.32
C VAL A 314 -14.67 22.86 -19.71
N ALA A 315 -15.42 22.56 -20.77
CA ALA A 315 -14.99 22.88 -22.13
C ALA A 315 -14.72 24.39 -22.32
N ASP A 316 -13.60 24.76 -22.96
CA ASP A 316 -13.13 26.16 -23.09
C ASP A 316 -14.21 27.17 -23.53
N PRO A 317 -15.09 26.88 -24.52
CA PRO A 317 -16.12 27.85 -24.92
C PRO A 317 -17.14 28.12 -23.81
N LEU A 318 -17.44 27.11 -22.98
CA LEU A 318 -18.35 27.22 -21.85
C LEU A 318 -17.66 27.89 -20.66
N ASP A 319 -16.40 27.54 -20.39
CA ASP A 319 -15.59 28.17 -19.33
C ASP A 319 -15.42 29.68 -19.58
N LEU A 320 -15.15 30.09 -20.83
CA LEU A 320 -15.09 31.50 -21.21
C LEU A 320 -16.43 32.22 -21.00
N ARG A 321 -17.56 31.55 -21.30
CA ARG A 321 -18.89 32.11 -21.05
C ARG A 321 -19.17 32.28 -19.56
N ILE A 322 -18.79 31.30 -18.73
CA ILE A 322 -18.87 31.38 -17.26
C ILE A 322 -18.07 32.58 -16.78
N ALA A 323 -16.79 32.69 -17.17
CA ALA A 323 -15.88 33.74 -16.75
C ALA A 323 -16.32 35.16 -17.16
N THR A 324 -17.04 35.29 -18.28
CA THR A 324 -17.49 36.59 -18.80
C THR A 324 -18.91 36.98 -18.38
N THR A 325 -19.73 36.02 -17.98
CA THR A 325 -21.16 36.25 -17.64
C THR A 325 -21.39 36.30 -16.12
N LEU A 326 -20.67 35.49 -15.34
CA LEU A 326 -20.88 35.40 -13.90
C LEU A 326 -20.15 36.51 -13.16
N THR A 327 -20.83 37.13 -12.19
CA THR A 327 -20.24 38.12 -11.28
C THR A 327 -19.59 37.43 -10.08
N PRO A 328 -18.72 38.11 -9.31
CA PRO A 328 -18.15 37.54 -8.10
C PRO A 328 -19.19 37.06 -7.06
N GLN A 329 -20.40 37.61 -7.05
CA GLN A 329 -21.48 37.13 -6.17
C GLN A 329 -22.11 35.82 -6.67
N ASP A 330 -22.03 35.54 -7.98
CA ASP A 330 -22.54 34.31 -8.59
C ASP A 330 -21.57 33.13 -8.42
N ILE A 331 -20.28 33.44 -8.21
CA ILE A 331 -19.22 32.45 -8.06
C ILE A 331 -19.03 32.15 -6.56
N TYR A 332 -19.50 30.99 -6.12
CA TYR A 332 -19.11 30.48 -4.81
C TYR A 332 -17.69 29.93 -4.91
N ARG A 333 -16.75 30.56 -4.22
CA ARG A 333 -15.44 29.95 -3.93
C ARG A 333 -15.52 29.41 -2.51
N PRO A 334 -15.50 28.09 -2.30
CA PRO A 334 -15.39 27.59 -0.95
C PRO A 334 -14.13 28.15 -0.28
N PRO A 335 -14.19 28.46 1.01
CA PRO A 335 -12.98 28.72 1.75
C PRO A 335 -12.07 27.49 1.56
N PRO A 336 -10.77 27.69 1.29
CA PRO A 336 -9.83 26.58 1.28
C PRO A 336 -9.98 25.82 2.60
N PRO A 337 -9.96 24.47 2.59
CA PRO A 337 -10.09 23.70 3.82
C PRO A 337 -9.03 24.17 4.83
N PRO A 338 -9.38 24.26 6.12
CA PRO A 338 -8.47 24.75 7.16
C PRO A 338 -7.28 23.80 7.26
N GLY A 339 -6.15 24.20 6.67
CA GLY A 339 -4.94 23.37 6.58
C GLY A 339 -4.15 23.56 5.28
N THR A 340 -4.81 23.97 4.19
CA THR A 340 -4.16 24.21 2.87
C THR A 340 -3.45 25.56 2.76
N GLY A 341 -2.90 26.06 3.87
CA GLY A 341 -1.90 27.12 3.85
C GLY A 341 -0.64 26.60 3.16
N GLY A 342 -0.67 26.59 1.82
CA GLY A 342 0.45 26.17 1.00
C GLY A 342 1.67 27.01 1.36
N THR A 343 2.66 26.38 1.97
CA THR A 343 4.03 26.74 1.64
C THR A 343 4.15 26.65 0.13
N PRO A 344 4.67 27.67 -0.56
CA PRO A 344 4.85 27.61 -2.01
C PRO A 344 5.68 26.35 -2.30
N GLY A 345 5.11 25.39 -3.01
CA GLY A 345 5.91 24.36 -3.64
C GLY A 345 6.99 25.05 -4.48
N PRO A 346 8.23 24.53 -4.53
CA PRO A 346 9.20 25.06 -5.47
C PRO A 346 8.54 25.03 -6.85
N GLY A 347 8.42 26.20 -7.47
CA GLY A 347 7.77 26.33 -8.78
C GLY A 347 8.42 25.40 -9.81
N PRO A 348 7.78 25.19 -10.97
CA PRO A 348 8.35 24.39 -12.04
C PRO A 348 9.60 25.09 -12.58
N GLY A 349 10.72 24.87 -11.89
CA GLY A 349 12.04 25.24 -12.34
C GLY A 349 12.38 24.32 -13.50
N GLY A 350 12.31 24.88 -14.71
CA GLY A 350 12.70 24.21 -15.94
C GLY A 350 14.11 23.64 -15.82
N GLY A 351 14.17 22.32 -15.79
CA GLY A 351 15.39 21.53 -15.81
C GLY A 351 14.95 20.08 -15.63
N GLY A 352 15.20 19.23 -16.62
CA GLY A 352 14.79 17.81 -16.64
C GLY A 352 15.49 16.95 -15.60
N GLY A 353 15.34 17.28 -14.32
CA GLY A 353 15.68 16.44 -13.19
C GLY A 353 14.65 15.33 -13.08
N SER A 354 15.11 14.10 -13.21
CA SER A 354 14.33 12.90 -12.92
C SER A 354 13.63 13.03 -11.55
N ILE A 355 12.39 12.55 -11.44
CA ILE A 355 11.64 12.37 -10.17
C ILE A 355 12.49 11.67 -9.08
N PHE A 356 13.58 11.01 -9.48
CA PHE A 356 14.49 10.27 -8.63
C PHE A 356 15.76 11.00 -8.18
N ASP A 357 15.97 12.30 -8.44
CA ASP A 357 17.22 12.98 -8.05
C ASP A 357 16.97 14.29 -7.27
N PRO A 358 17.24 14.37 -5.94
CA PRO A 358 17.11 15.60 -5.20
C PRO A 358 18.29 16.54 -5.48
N GLY A 359 17.95 17.78 -5.87
CA GLY A 359 18.83 18.91 -5.60
C GLY A 359 19.07 19.10 -4.08
N PRO A 360 20.15 19.78 -3.70
CA PRO A 360 20.57 19.92 -2.30
C PRO A 360 19.69 20.94 -1.54
N GLY A 361 19.29 20.63 -0.30
CA GLY A 361 18.82 21.70 0.61
C GLY A 361 17.87 21.36 1.76
N ALA A 362 17.23 20.19 1.78
CA ALA A 362 16.41 19.78 2.94
C ALA A 362 16.57 18.28 3.20
N PRO A 363 16.73 17.85 4.46
CA PRO A 363 16.74 16.44 4.77
C PRO A 363 15.39 15.77 4.40
N PRO A 364 15.38 14.58 3.78
CA PRO A 364 14.16 13.89 3.35
C PRO A 364 13.19 13.51 4.49
N TRP A 365 13.55 13.71 5.76
CA TRP A 365 12.74 13.43 6.95
C TRP A 365 11.97 14.64 7.51
N TYR A 366 12.03 15.82 6.87
CA TYR A 366 11.26 16.99 7.31
C TYR A 366 9.81 16.93 6.79
N MET A 367 8.85 16.73 7.68
CA MET A 367 7.41 16.80 7.39
C MET A 367 6.81 18.09 7.96
N PRO A 368 6.30 19.04 7.15
CA PRO A 368 5.75 20.29 7.66
C PRO A 368 4.24 20.27 8.00
N ALA A 369 3.44 19.30 7.52
CA ALA A 369 1.98 19.41 7.57
C ALA A 369 1.26 18.47 8.56
N HIS A 370 1.61 17.16 8.60
CA HIS A 370 0.96 16.18 9.47
C HIS A 370 1.97 15.31 10.19
N GLU A 371 2.06 15.47 11.50
CA GLU A 371 2.96 14.66 12.32
C GLU A 371 2.28 13.40 12.89
N ASN A 372 0.96 13.29 12.71
CA ASN A 372 0.10 12.20 13.18
C ASN A 372 -0.71 11.66 11.99
N ALA A 373 -0.71 10.33 11.79
CA ALA A 373 -1.49 9.68 10.74
C ALA A 373 -3.00 10.00 10.82
N TRP A 374 -3.53 10.23 12.02
CA TRP A 374 -4.92 10.60 12.25
C TRP A 374 -5.27 12.01 11.79
N ASP A 375 -4.30 12.88 11.54
CA ASP A 375 -4.60 14.18 10.96
C ASP A 375 -5.10 14.02 9.52
N TYR A 376 -4.56 13.06 8.75
CA TYR A 376 -5.10 12.70 7.43
C TYR A 376 -6.53 12.16 7.52
N VAL A 377 -6.84 11.36 8.55
CA VAL A 377 -8.21 10.85 8.78
C VAL A 377 -9.17 11.99 9.09
N LYS A 378 -8.76 12.95 9.93
CA LYS A 378 -9.55 14.13 10.24
C LYS A 378 -9.79 15.00 9.01
N GLU A 379 -8.77 15.22 8.18
CA GLU A 379 -8.91 15.98 6.94
C GLU A 379 -9.91 15.32 5.98
N ALA A 380 -9.76 14.03 5.70
CA ALA A 380 -10.72 13.29 4.89
C ALA A 380 -12.15 13.39 5.47
N CYS A 381 -12.30 13.34 6.80
CA CYS A 381 -13.59 13.51 7.46
C CYS A 381 -14.16 14.93 7.31
N LEU A 382 -13.33 15.97 7.38
CA LEU A 382 -13.76 17.35 7.17
C LEU A 382 -14.26 17.56 5.74
N ASP A 383 -13.58 16.97 4.76
CA ASP A 383 -14.02 17.02 3.36
C ASP A 383 -15.37 16.32 3.15
N ILE A 384 -15.58 15.16 3.78
CA ILE A 384 -16.87 14.46 3.78
C ILE A 384 -17.98 15.33 4.39
N LEU A 385 -17.70 16.04 5.50
CA LEU A 385 -18.68 16.86 6.21
C LEU A 385 -19.07 18.16 5.49
N THR A 386 -18.21 18.70 4.64
CA THR A 386 -18.47 19.98 3.95
C THR A 386 -19.24 19.81 2.64
N LEU A 387 -19.21 18.64 2.01
CA LEU A 387 -19.85 18.37 0.72
C LEU A 387 -21.40 18.44 0.71
N PRO A 388 -22.15 18.07 1.76
CA PRO A 388 -23.61 18.19 1.79
C PRO A 388 -24.10 19.64 1.59
N VAL A 389 -23.33 20.63 2.06
CA VAL A 389 -23.64 22.05 1.87
C VAL A 389 -23.61 22.44 0.38
N PHE A 390 -22.73 21.83 -0.41
CA PHE A 390 -22.66 22.05 -1.85
C PHE A 390 -23.86 21.44 -2.59
N LEU A 391 -24.23 20.21 -2.26
CA LEU A 391 -25.40 19.54 -2.86
C LEU A 391 -26.70 20.33 -2.62
N ILE A 392 -26.85 20.88 -1.42
CA ILE A 392 -28.00 21.75 -1.07
C ILE A 392 -28.05 22.99 -1.97
N ARG A 393 -26.90 23.64 -2.21
CA ARG A 393 -26.81 24.83 -3.05
C ARG A 393 -27.07 24.51 -4.52
N VAL A 394 -26.47 23.43 -5.03
CA VAL A 394 -26.68 22.98 -6.42
C VAL A 394 -28.16 22.75 -6.70
N GLY A 395 -28.87 22.01 -5.82
CA GLY A 395 -30.29 21.79 -6.02
C GLY A 395 -31.17 23.02 -5.79
N PHE A 396 -30.71 24.01 -5.01
CA PHE A 396 -31.39 25.30 -4.90
C PHE A 396 -31.37 26.07 -6.23
N TRP A 397 -30.20 26.17 -6.87
CA TRP A 397 -30.03 26.92 -8.12
C TRP A 397 -30.67 26.22 -9.33
N ILE A 398 -30.51 24.90 -9.43
CA ILE A 398 -31.11 24.11 -10.52
C ILE A 398 -32.65 24.04 -10.40
N GLY A 399 -33.18 24.21 -9.19
CA GLY A 399 -34.61 24.21 -8.92
C GLY A 399 -35.34 25.51 -9.21
N HIS A 400 -34.62 26.64 -9.33
CA HIS A 400 -34.98 28.05 -9.61
C HIS A 400 -36.33 28.66 -9.14
N GLU A 401 -37.37 27.92 -8.73
CA GLU A 401 -38.62 28.49 -8.19
C GLU A 401 -39.18 27.68 -6.99
N ALA A 402 -38.69 27.96 -5.79
CA ALA A 402 -39.47 27.66 -4.57
C ALA A 402 -39.29 28.66 -3.41
N SER A 403 -38.49 29.73 -3.56
CA SER A 403 -38.37 30.76 -2.52
C SER A 403 -37.62 31.97 -3.06
N ASP A 404 -38.30 33.12 -3.15
CA ASP A 404 -37.77 34.49 -3.29
C ASP A 404 -36.85 34.93 -2.13
N SER A 405 -36.20 33.98 -1.48
CA SER A 405 -35.26 34.20 -0.40
C SER A 405 -34.25 33.07 -0.42
N GLU A 406 -33.04 33.38 -0.90
CA GLU A 406 -31.87 32.70 -0.37
C GLU A 406 -31.90 32.93 1.15
N PRO A 407 -31.99 31.89 2.01
CA PRO A 407 -31.83 32.12 3.42
C PRO A 407 -30.39 32.61 3.62
N THR A 408 -30.25 33.91 3.85
CA THR A 408 -28.97 34.52 4.24
C THR A 408 -28.37 33.64 5.33
N PRO A 409 -27.17 33.07 5.16
CA PRO A 409 -26.61 32.15 6.13
C PRO A 409 -26.42 32.91 7.45
N GLN A 410 -27.33 32.71 8.40
CA GLN A 410 -27.06 33.05 9.77
C GLN A 410 -26.06 32.02 10.30
N PRO A 411 -24.93 32.44 10.89
CA PRO A 411 -23.90 31.52 11.42
C PRO A 411 -24.41 30.49 12.44
N THR A 412 -25.65 30.65 12.90
CA THR A 412 -26.28 29.89 13.99
C THR A 412 -27.45 29.00 13.56
N SER A 413 -27.86 29.03 12.28
CA SER A 413 -28.99 28.21 11.80
C SER A 413 -28.51 26.89 11.21
N PRO A 414 -29.10 25.74 11.59
CA PRO A 414 -28.77 24.46 10.98
C PRO A 414 -29.05 24.49 9.48
N ALA A 415 -28.18 23.88 8.68
CA ALA A 415 -28.38 23.75 7.24
C ALA A 415 -29.74 23.07 6.96
N PRO A 416 -30.49 23.51 5.93
CA PRO A 416 -31.75 22.85 5.58
C PRO A 416 -31.48 21.37 5.26
N PRO A 417 -32.37 20.45 5.67
CA PRO A 417 -32.16 19.02 5.45
C PRO A 417 -32.10 18.67 3.96
N VAL A 418 -31.23 17.74 3.60
CA VAL A 418 -31.01 17.25 2.22
C VAL A 418 -32.31 16.79 1.55
N THR A 419 -33.27 16.28 2.33
CA THR A 419 -34.61 15.89 1.88
C THR A 419 -35.37 17.01 1.16
N GLY A 420 -35.18 18.27 1.57
CA GLY A 420 -35.82 19.42 0.92
C GLY A 420 -35.26 19.76 -0.46
N VAL A 421 -34.05 19.30 -0.77
CA VAL A 421 -33.38 19.50 -2.07
C VAL A 421 -33.96 18.56 -3.12
N ARG A 422 -34.10 17.29 -2.75
CA ARG A 422 -34.71 16.26 -3.60
C ARG A 422 -36.12 16.64 -4.04
N GLN A 423 -36.99 16.99 -3.09
CA GLN A 423 -38.38 17.34 -3.39
C GLN A 423 -38.48 18.46 -4.42
N ARG A 424 -37.55 19.42 -4.38
CA ARG A 424 -37.50 20.51 -5.37
C ARG A 424 -37.06 20.04 -6.74
N LEU A 425 -36.12 19.10 -6.83
CA LEU A 425 -35.66 18.55 -8.12
C LEU A 425 -36.73 17.66 -8.77
N GLU A 426 -37.60 17.03 -7.98
CA GLU A 426 -38.69 16.18 -8.46
C GLU A 426 -39.90 16.97 -9.00
N VAL A 427 -40.06 18.24 -8.61
CA VAL A 427 -41.14 19.09 -9.15
C VAL A 427 -40.81 19.46 -10.60
N PRO A 428 -41.62 19.02 -11.59
CA PRO A 428 -41.32 19.28 -13.00
C PRO A 428 -41.49 20.77 -13.32
N LEU A 429 -40.57 21.30 -14.13
CA LEU A 429 -40.67 22.65 -14.68
C LEU A 429 -41.42 22.63 -16.02
N SER A 430 -42.18 23.69 -16.27
CA SER A 430 -42.76 23.99 -17.57
C SER A 430 -41.69 24.47 -18.57
N GLN A 431 -42.00 24.42 -19.87
CA GLN A 431 -41.07 24.88 -20.91
C GLN A 431 -40.64 26.34 -20.70
N ALA A 432 -41.55 27.23 -20.29
CA ALA A 432 -41.23 28.64 -20.05
C ALA A 432 -40.20 28.82 -18.91
N GLN A 433 -40.31 28.00 -17.85
CA GLN A 433 -39.34 28.01 -16.75
C GLN A 433 -37.99 27.44 -17.20
N VAL A 434 -37.98 26.39 -18.03
CA VAL A 434 -36.75 25.83 -18.59
C VAL A 434 -36.07 26.82 -19.53
N ASP A 435 -36.82 27.52 -20.40
CA ASP A 435 -36.29 28.57 -21.27
C ASP A 435 -35.69 29.72 -20.46
N ALA A 436 -36.29 30.08 -19.32
CA ALA A 436 -35.77 31.11 -18.43
C ALA A 436 -34.43 30.69 -17.78
N VAL A 437 -34.35 29.47 -17.26
CA VAL A 437 -33.13 28.94 -16.61
C VAL A 437 -31.99 28.76 -17.62
N THR A 438 -32.29 28.21 -18.80
CA THR A 438 -31.29 27.91 -19.83
C THR A 438 -30.89 29.14 -20.65
N GLY A 439 -31.77 30.13 -20.76
CA GLY A 439 -31.48 31.43 -21.37
C GLY A 439 -30.80 32.44 -20.43
N GLY A 440 -30.83 32.17 -19.11
CA GLY A 440 -30.24 33.02 -18.06
C GLY A 440 -28.82 32.61 -17.66
N LYS A 441 -28.35 33.17 -16.54
CA LYS A 441 -27.05 32.83 -15.93
C LYS A 441 -27.11 31.58 -15.04
N ASP A 442 -28.30 31.11 -14.66
CA ASP A 442 -28.48 30.04 -13.69
C ASP A 442 -27.91 28.70 -14.15
N VAL A 443 -28.05 28.37 -15.44
CA VAL A 443 -27.43 27.17 -16.02
C VAL A 443 -25.89 27.24 -15.97
N LEU A 444 -25.30 28.43 -16.11
CA LEU A 444 -23.85 28.63 -16.02
C LEU A 444 -23.35 28.50 -14.57
N ILE A 445 -24.11 29.04 -13.61
CA ILE A 445 -23.84 28.87 -12.17
C ILE A 445 -23.90 27.37 -11.81
N ALA A 446 -24.91 26.65 -12.30
CA ALA A 446 -25.04 25.22 -12.07
C ALA A 446 -23.84 24.43 -12.62
N VAL A 447 -23.40 24.71 -13.85
CA VAL A 447 -22.22 24.06 -14.44
C VAL A 447 -20.96 24.33 -13.62
N ASP A 448 -20.70 25.58 -13.23
CA ASP A 448 -19.53 25.93 -12.41
C ASP A 448 -19.55 25.18 -11.07
N LEU A 449 -20.68 25.19 -10.37
CA LEU A 449 -20.83 24.47 -9.10
C LEU A 449 -20.67 22.96 -9.24
N LEU A 450 -21.23 22.36 -10.28
CA LEU A 450 -21.09 20.92 -10.53
C LEU A 450 -19.64 20.55 -10.86
N SER A 451 -18.91 21.41 -11.60
CA SER A 451 -17.47 21.25 -11.86
C SER A 451 -16.65 21.31 -10.57
N GLN A 452 -16.91 22.31 -9.71
CA GLN A 452 -16.24 22.40 -8.41
C GLN A 452 -16.54 21.20 -7.52
N MET A 453 -17.77 20.69 -7.56
CA MET A 453 -18.18 19.51 -6.79
C MET A 453 -17.51 18.23 -7.31
N ASP A 454 -17.34 18.06 -8.62
CA ASP A 454 -16.57 16.95 -9.20
C ASP A 454 -15.12 16.96 -8.69
N GLN A 455 -14.48 18.13 -8.71
CA GLN A 455 -13.12 18.30 -8.16
C GLN A 455 -13.06 17.97 -6.67
N CYS A 456 -14.09 18.36 -5.90
CA CYS A 456 -14.16 18.07 -4.47
C CYS A 456 -14.37 16.58 -4.20
N LEU A 457 -15.26 15.92 -4.93
CA LEU A 457 -15.51 14.48 -4.84
C LEU A 457 -14.28 13.66 -5.23
N HIS A 458 -13.56 14.09 -6.26
CA HIS A 458 -12.30 13.47 -6.67
C HIS A 458 -11.24 13.58 -5.56
N ARG A 459 -11.04 14.79 -5.01
CA ARG A 459 -10.10 15.02 -3.88
C ARG A 459 -10.46 14.17 -2.67
N MET A 460 -11.72 14.23 -2.21
CA MET A 460 -12.21 13.44 -1.09
C MET A 460 -11.91 11.94 -1.26
N THR A 461 -12.14 11.40 -2.45
CA THR A 461 -11.85 9.98 -2.71
C THR A 461 -10.34 9.71 -2.70
N ALA A 462 -9.54 10.60 -3.27
CA ALA A 462 -8.07 10.50 -3.22
C ALA A 462 -7.56 10.57 -1.77
N ASP A 463 -8.10 11.43 -0.93
CA ASP A 463 -7.73 11.57 0.48
C ASP A 463 -8.13 10.34 1.31
N CYS A 464 -9.30 9.75 1.05
CA CYS A 464 -9.69 8.47 1.63
C CYS A 464 -8.73 7.33 1.24
N LEU A 465 -8.33 7.25 -0.03
CA LEU A 465 -7.31 6.29 -0.47
C LEU A 465 -5.95 6.58 0.19
N ARG A 466 -5.58 7.85 0.35
CA ARG A 466 -4.36 8.28 1.03
C ARG A 466 -4.35 7.84 2.49
N VAL A 467 -5.47 7.95 3.20
CA VAL A 467 -5.63 7.41 4.57
C VAL A 467 -5.30 5.92 4.60
N MET A 468 -5.87 5.12 3.69
CA MET A 468 -5.60 3.68 3.64
C MET A 468 -4.12 3.37 3.40
N LYS A 469 -3.42 4.18 2.60
CA LYS A 469 -1.98 4.03 2.35
C LYS A 469 -1.15 4.39 3.58
N VAL A 470 -1.49 5.49 4.27
CA VAL A 470 -0.83 5.92 5.52
C VAL A 470 -1.02 4.91 6.65
N THR A 471 -2.19 4.25 6.71
CA THR A 471 -2.47 3.18 7.69
C THR A 471 -1.96 1.80 7.24
N GLY A 472 -1.21 1.73 6.13
CA GLY A 472 -0.57 0.50 5.66
C GLY A 472 -1.51 -0.58 5.13
N LEU A 473 -2.69 -0.21 4.62
CA LEU A 473 -3.63 -1.11 3.95
C LEU A 473 -3.39 -1.19 2.43
N LEU A 474 -2.97 -0.09 1.81
CA LEU A 474 -2.71 -0.01 0.37
C LEU A 474 -1.29 0.45 0.06
N TYR A 475 -0.77 0.03 -1.09
CA TYR A 475 0.49 0.52 -1.62
C TYR A 475 0.35 1.97 -2.10
N PRO A 476 1.39 2.81 -1.95
CA PRO A 476 1.43 4.11 -2.62
C PRO A 476 1.55 3.95 -4.15
N GLU A 477 1.00 4.94 -4.85
CA GLU A 477 1.07 5.08 -6.29
C GLU A 477 2.37 5.78 -6.72
N PRO A 478 2.81 5.63 -8.00
CA PRO A 478 4.07 6.19 -8.47
C PRO A 478 4.26 7.68 -8.13
N GLU A 479 3.22 8.49 -8.32
CA GLU A 479 3.22 9.92 -8.04
C GLU A 479 3.38 10.26 -6.56
N GLU A 480 2.97 9.36 -5.66
CA GLU A 480 3.07 9.55 -4.20
C GLU A 480 4.45 9.15 -3.66
N LEU A 481 5.23 8.35 -4.39
CA LEU A 481 6.59 7.98 -3.97
C LEU A 481 7.54 9.18 -3.86
N ALA A 482 7.20 10.31 -4.50
CA ALA A 482 7.92 11.57 -4.37
C ALA A 482 7.55 12.36 -3.11
N ASP A 483 6.39 12.06 -2.49
CA ASP A 483 5.94 12.70 -1.25
C ASP A 483 6.89 12.35 -0.09
N PRO A 484 7.34 13.34 0.72
CA PRO A 484 8.17 13.09 1.90
C PRO A 484 7.69 11.94 2.80
N LEU A 485 6.36 11.76 2.89
CA LEU A 485 5.71 10.70 3.65
C LEU A 485 6.23 9.29 3.29
N PHE A 486 6.33 8.97 2.00
CA PHE A 486 6.78 7.66 1.52
C PHE A 486 8.25 7.68 1.13
N ARG A 487 8.72 8.80 0.60
CA ARG A 487 10.10 9.01 0.15
C ARG A 487 11.13 8.75 1.23
N GLN A 488 10.80 9.04 2.50
CA GLN A 488 11.70 8.79 3.63
C GLN A 488 12.16 7.31 3.75
N PHE A 489 11.41 6.37 3.16
CA PHE A 489 11.75 4.94 3.16
C PHE A 489 12.49 4.49 1.89
N LEU A 490 12.59 5.35 0.87
CA LEU A 490 13.16 5.03 -0.45
C LEU A 490 14.61 5.50 -0.60
N VAL A 491 15.14 6.20 0.39
CA VAL A 491 16.50 6.71 0.38
C VAL A 491 17.10 6.39 1.73
N ALA A 492 18.11 5.53 1.76
CA ALA A 492 18.86 5.25 2.96
C ALA A 492 19.39 6.58 3.50
N ALA A 493 18.99 6.93 4.71
CA ALA A 493 19.30 8.24 5.27
C ALA A 493 20.83 8.50 5.26
N PRO A 494 21.28 9.70 4.85
CA PRO A 494 22.68 10.08 4.83
C PRO A 494 23.21 10.31 6.23
N ASP A 495 24.40 9.78 6.53
CA ASP A 495 25.00 9.82 7.86
C ASP A 495 25.19 11.26 8.37
N GLY A 496 24.64 11.46 9.56
CA GLY A 496 25.40 11.79 10.76
C GLY A 496 24.62 11.23 11.96
N ASP A 497 25.21 10.30 12.73
CA ASP A 497 24.60 9.70 13.93
C ASP A 497 23.28 8.93 13.71
N LEU A 498 23.16 8.12 12.66
CA LEU A 498 22.00 7.21 12.54
C LEU A 498 22.17 6.02 13.49
N ARG A 499 21.91 6.28 14.77
CA ARG A 499 22.00 5.30 15.85
C ARG A 499 20.80 4.36 15.79
N TRP A 500 21.06 3.07 15.89
CA TRP A 500 20.08 2.00 15.75
C TRP A 500 20.41 0.90 16.78
N PRO A 501 19.44 0.12 17.31
CA PRO A 501 18.00 0.21 17.06
C PRO A 501 17.32 1.29 17.87
N ALA A 502 16.26 1.89 17.32
CA ALA A 502 15.38 2.74 18.11
C ALA A 502 14.34 1.95 18.91
N ARG A 503 14.06 2.41 20.13
CA ARG A 503 12.98 1.92 20.99
C ARG A 503 11.59 2.29 20.46
N PRO A 504 10.52 1.61 20.91
CA PRO A 504 9.16 1.98 20.55
C PRO A 504 8.88 3.45 20.90
N GLN A 505 8.18 4.17 20.02
CA GLN A 505 7.74 5.52 20.32
C GLN A 505 6.78 5.55 21.50
N SER A 506 6.89 6.57 22.35
CA SER A 506 5.97 6.76 23.49
C SER A 506 4.53 7.02 23.05
N ASP A 507 4.34 7.68 21.89
CA ASP A 507 3.04 7.88 21.26
C ASP A 507 2.97 7.09 19.95
N PRO A 508 2.22 5.98 19.90
CA PRO A 508 2.16 5.12 18.71
C PRO A 508 1.56 5.81 17.48
N ASP A 509 0.90 6.96 17.62
CA ASP A 509 0.30 7.71 16.50
C ASP A 509 1.33 8.55 15.73
N ARG A 510 2.51 8.79 16.33
CA ARG A 510 3.57 9.60 15.73
C ARG A 510 4.54 8.78 14.90
N TYR A 511 4.15 7.57 14.51
CA TYR A 511 4.99 6.64 13.77
C TYR A 511 5.47 7.22 12.43
N LEU A 512 4.84 8.27 11.89
CA LEU A 512 5.36 8.94 10.69
C LEU A 512 6.67 9.72 10.94
N ARG A 513 7.01 10.02 12.19
CA ARG A 513 8.27 10.66 12.61
C ARG A 513 9.39 9.66 12.77
N TRP A 514 10.61 10.15 12.56
CA TRP A 514 11.80 9.40 12.94
C TRP A 514 11.80 9.13 14.46
N PRO A 515 12.04 7.88 14.90
CA PRO A 515 12.19 7.56 16.33
C PRO A 515 13.37 8.31 16.97
N ASP A 516 13.20 8.79 18.20
CA ASP A 516 14.18 9.65 18.91
C ASP A 516 14.88 8.97 20.09
N THR A 517 14.39 7.82 20.55
CA THR A 517 14.98 7.04 21.64
C THR A 517 15.65 5.76 21.15
N LEU A 518 16.80 5.42 21.71
CA LEU A 518 17.64 4.29 21.28
C LEU A 518 17.61 3.15 22.29
N GLU A 519 17.75 1.93 21.79
CA GLU A 519 17.93 0.69 22.56
C GLU A 519 19.41 0.32 22.58
N GLU A 520 19.96 0.00 23.75
CA GLU A 520 21.32 -0.52 23.86
C GLU A 520 21.34 -2.07 23.81
N PRO A 521 22.40 -2.68 23.26
CA PRO A 521 23.54 -2.04 22.60
C PRO A 521 23.20 -1.56 21.19
N LEU A 522 23.78 -0.41 20.81
CA LEU A 522 23.72 0.07 19.42
C LEU A 522 24.35 -0.92 18.41
N ARG A 523 23.81 -0.93 17.19
CA ARG A 523 24.20 -1.79 16.05
C ARG A 523 24.05 -1.08 14.71
N ASP A 524 24.65 -1.67 13.68
CA ASP A 524 24.46 -1.25 12.29
C ASP A 524 23.22 -1.91 11.68
N ALA A 525 22.28 -1.11 11.19
CA ALA A 525 21.04 -1.62 10.59
C ALA A 525 21.27 -2.29 9.23
N SER A 526 22.18 -1.74 8.40
CA SER A 526 22.42 -2.17 7.02
C SER A 526 23.77 -1.64 6.52
N SER A 527 24.40 -2.40 5.63
CA SER A 527 25.63 -2.04 4.92
C SER A 527 25.41 -1.15 3.69
N CYS A 528 24.16 -0.87 3.31
CA CYS A 528 23.86 0.04 2.21
C CYS A 528 24.48 1.42 2.47
N VAL A 529 25.12 2.03 1.46
CA VAL A 529 25.66 3.38 1.59
C VAL A 529 24.55 4.42 1.77
N ASN A 530 24.92 5.54 2.33
CA ASN A 530 24.09 6.74 2.43
C ASN A 530 23.54 7.17 1.07
N GLY A 531 22.24 7.49 1.03
CA GLY A 531 21.54 7.85 -0.20
C GLY A 531 21.15 6.66 -1.07
N ALA A 532 21.49 5.43 -0.69
CA ALA A 532 21.13 4.24 -1.45
C ALA A 532 19.60 4.08 -1.58
N LYS A 533 19.17 3.78 -2.80
CA LYS A 533 17.78 3.48 -3.16
C LYS A 533 17.50 1.99 -3.05
N PRO A 534 16.24 1.52 -3.10
CA PRO A 534 15.94 0.09 -2.94
C PRO A 534 16.65 -0.81 -3.97
N VAL A 535 16.98 -0.29 -5.16
CA VAL A 535 17.80 -1.00 -6.15
C VAL A 535 19.15 -1.48 -5.61
N ALA A 536 19.70 -0.82 -4.59
CA ALA A 536 20.95 -1.22 -3.94
C ALA A 536 20.88 -2.59 -3.25
N VAL A 537 19.68 -3.02 -2.87
CA VAL A 537 19.43 -4.37 -2.33
C VAL A 537 19.50 -5.40 -3.45
N LEU A 538 19.04 -5.05 -4.65
CA LEU A 538 18.96 -5.97 -5.78
C LEU A 538 20.27 -6.04 -6.54
N LEU A 539 20.87 -4.91 -6.92
CA LEU A 539 21.92 -4.81 -7.93
C LEU A 539 23.24 -4.26 -7.39
N ASP A 540 24.34 -4.76 -7.96
CA ASP A 540 25.70 -4.30 -7.65
C ASP A 540 25.95 -2.87 -8.11
N GLY A 541 26.86 -2.17 -7.41
CA GLY A 541 27.29 -0.82 -7.76
C GLY A 541 26.39 0.32 -7.27
N TYR A 542 25.25 0.01 -6.66
CA TYR A 542 24.29 1.02 -6.17
C TYR A 542 24.32 1.24 -4.64
N GLY A 543 25.05 0.41 -3.90
CA GLY A 543 24.87 0.29 -2.44
C GLY A 543 26.09 -0.03 -1.60
N GLY A 544 27.21 -0.50 -2.17
CA GLY A 544 28.42 -0.89 -1.42
C GLY A 544 28.31 -2.12 -0.49
N GLY A 545 27.10 -2.64 -0.22
CA GLY A 545 26.83 -3.80 0.62
C GLY A 545 26.58 -5.11 -0.15
N PRO A 546 26.13 -6.18 0.55
CA PRO A 546 25.60 -7.38 -0.07
C PRO A 546 24.37 -7.08 -0.93
N THR A 547 24.25 -7.79 -2.05
CA THR A 547 23.16 -7.64 -3.00
C THR A 547 22.57 -9.00 -3.35
N VAL A 548 21.31 -9.01 -3.77
CA VAL A 548 20.68 -10.22 -4.31
C VAL A 548 21.44 -10.72 -5.55
N ASN A 549 21.92 -9.80 -6.40
CA ASN A 549 22.66 -10.11 -7.62
C ASN A 549 23.96 -10.89 -7.37
N ARG A 550 24.66 -10.61 -6.28
CA ARG A 550 25.92 -11.27 -5.94
C ARG A 550 25.71 -12.37 -4.91
N GLU A 551 25.43 -12.00 -3.67
CA GLU A 551 25.31 -12.94 -2.55
C GLU A 551 24.08 -13.84 -2.66
N GLY A 552 22.96 -13.32 -3.15
CA GLY A 552 21.75 -14.11 -3.33
C GLY A 552 21.91 -15.23 -4.36
N VAL A 553 22.59 -14.95 -5.49
CA VAL A 553 22.87 -15.96 -6.52
C VAL A 553 23.92 -16.96 -6.04
N ASP A 554 24.97 -16.51 -5.36
CA ASP A 554 25.98 -17.41 -4.80
C ASP A 554 25.36 -18.39 -3.80
N LEU A 555 24.45 -17.90 -2.96
CA LEU A 555 23.65 -18.72 -2.06
C LEU A 555 22.79 -19.73 -2.81
N LEU A 556 22.06 -19.28 -3.83
CA LEU A 556 21.21 -20.15 -4.63
C LEU A 556 22.02 -21.26 -5.31
N VAL A 557 23.15 -20.92 -5.95
CA VAL A 557 24.04 -21.89 -6.59
C VAL A 557 24.61 -22.87 -5.57
N ALA A 558 25.11 -22.38 -4.42
CA ALA A 558 25.64 -23.25 -3.37
C ALA A 558 24.60 -24.27 -2.89
N GLU A 559 23.35 -23.84 -2.69
CA GLU A 559 22.27 -24.73 -2.27
C GLU A 559 21.84 -25.69 -3.41
N LEU A 560 21.82 -25.24 -4.67
CA LEU A 560 21.62 -26.08 -5.86
C LEU A 560 22.65 -27.19 -5.98
N LEU A 561 23.90 -26.89 -5.64
CA LEU A 561 25.01 -27.84 -5.67
C LEU A 561 25.12 -28.72 -4.42
N GLU A 562 24.29 -28.49 -3.41
CA GLU A 562 24.32 -29.15 -2.09
C GLU A 562 25.61 -28.89 -1.31
N ASP A 563 26.19 -27.71 -1.49
CA ASP A 563 27.38 -27.30 -0.77
C ASP A 563 27.09 -27.22 0.75
N SER A 564 27.86 -27.96 1.54
CA SER A 564 27.78 -27.93 3.01
C SER A 564 28.09 -26.56 3.61
N SER A 565 28.78 -25.70 2.87
CA SER A 565 29.13 -24.33 3.26
C SER A 565 28.06 -23.29 2.87
N SER A 566 26.96 -23.72 2.24
CA SER A 566 25.82 -22.85 1.90
C SER A 566 25.40 -21.99 3.10
N PRO A 567 25.29 -20.65 2.96
CA PRO A 567 24.87 -19.76 4.05
C PRO A 567 23.55 -20.17 4.70
N VAL A 568 22.64 -20.76 3.92
CA VAL A 568 21.34 -21.31 4.36
C VAL A 568 21.50 -22.41 5.40
N ARG A 569 22.62 -23.15 5.37
CA ARG A 569 22.87 -24.33 6.20
C ARG A 569 23.78 -24.06 7.40
N VAL A 570 24.63 -23.04 7.31
CA VAL A 570 25.69 -22.80 8.31
C VAL A 570 25.35 -21.72 9.33
N THR A 571 24.47 -20.77 8.99
CA THR A 571 24.10 -19.67 9.90
C THR A 571 22.59 -19.61 10.06
N ASN A 572 22.11 -19.66 11.30
CA ASN A 572 20.70 -19.47 11.62
C ASN A 572 20.45 -17.97 11.79
N LEU A 573 20.00 -17.29 10.73
CA LEU A 573 19.77 -15.84 10.73
C LEU A 573 18.38 -15.47 11.26
N ASP A 574 18.28 -14.28 11.87
CA ASP A 574 16.99 -13.62 12.14
C ASP A 574 16.59 -12.78 10.91
N LEU A 575 15.69 -13.32 10.09
CA LEU A 575 15.27 -12.70 8.82
C LEU A 575 14.25 -11.56 8.98
N ASP A 576 13.75 -11.32 10.19
CA ASP A 576 13.03 -10.07 10.49
C ASP A 576 13.99 -8.88 10.65
N ALA A 577 15.31 -9.13 10.57
CA ALA A 577 16.39 -8.15 10.79
C ALA A 577 16.23 -7.40 12.12
N ASP A 578 15.75 -8.11 13.14
CA ASP A 578 15.36 -7.57 14.43
C ASP A 578 16.56 -6.92 15.20
N ARG A 579 17.78 -7.32 14.83
CA ARG A 579 19.08 -6.79 15.30
C ARG A 579 19.94 -6.16 14.19
N GLY A 580 19.43 -6.04 12.96
CA GLY A 580 20.14 -5.46 11.82
C GLY A 580 20.69 -6.51 10.85
N LEU A 581 21.68 -6.12 10.06
CA LEU A 581 22.22 -6.94 8.97
C LEU A 581 22.97 -8.17 9.48
N GLY A 582 22.58 -9.35 8.98
CA GLY A 582 23.33 -10.59 9.16
C GLY A 582 23.34 -11.11 10.60
N GLU A 583 22.44 -10.61 11.45
CA GLU A 583 22.39 -11.04 12.84
C GLU A 583 21.80 -12.45 12.96
N GLU A 584 22.44 -13.24 13.81
CA GLU A 584 22.00 -14.58 14.12
C GLU A 584 20.67 -14.54 14.90
N CYS A 585 19.90 -15.60 14.72
CA CYS A 585 18.73 -15.92 15.52
C CYS A 585 19.05 -15.81 17.01
N TRP A 586 18.18 -15.18 17.78
CA TRP A 586 18.44 -14.87 19.18
C TRP A 586 17.18 -14.84 20.05
N THR A 587 17.38 -14.94 21.36
CA THR A 587 16.37 -14.76 22.42
C THR A 587 16.94 -13.91 23.56
N PRO A 588 16.13 -13.21 24.38
CA PRO A 588 16.64 -12.65 25.63
C PRO A 588 17.28 -13.75 26.48
N ARG A 589 18.45 -13.47 27.07
CA ARG A 589 19.12 -14.40 27.99
C ARG A 589 18.18 -14.76 29.13
N ALA A 590 18.22 -16.00 29.59
CA ALA A 590 17.43 -16.45 30.73
C ALA A 590 17.50 -15.46 31.92
N GLY A 591 16.33 -15.01 32.40
CA GLY A 591 16.22 -14.04 33.50
C GLY A 591 16.32 -12.57 33.07
N THR A 592 16.37 -12.28 31.77
CA THR A 592 16.32 -10.92 31.19
C THR A 592 15.08 -10.75 30.30
N SER A 593 14.78 -9.52 29.91
CA SER A 593 13.64 -9.13 29.06
C SER A 593 14.12 -8.46 27.78
N VAL A 594 13.34 -8.55 26.70
CA VAL A 594 13.53 -7.73 25.49
C VAL A 594 13.42 -6.23 25.78
N THR A 595 12.76 -5.86 26.88
CA THR A 595 12.51 -4.47 27.27
C THR A 595 13.62 -3.89 28.15
N ASP A 596 14.57 -4.73 28.58
CA ASP A 596 15.77 -4.30 29.32
C ASP A 596 16.63 -3.34 28.48
N ASP A 597 17.48 -2.56 29.15
CA ASP A 597 18.38 -1.61 28.50
C ASP A 597 19.71 -1.55 29.28
N PRO A 598 20.77 -2.22 28.79
CA PRO A 598 20.85 -2.91 27.49
C PRO A 598 20.06 -4.22 27.46
N VAL A 599 19.54 -4.57 26.28
CA VAL A 599 19.03 -5.92 26.02
C VAL A 599 20.19 -6.90 25.97
N VAL A 600 20.02 -8.07 26.59
CA VAL A 600 21.07 -9.09 26.69
C VAL A 600 20.69 -10.30 25.81
N PRO A 601 21.15 -10.36 24.54
CA PRO A 601 20.79 -11.46 23.65
C PRO A 601 21.59 -12.73 23.95
N GLU A 602 20.95 -13.87 23.73
CA GLU A 602 21.52 -15.20 23.63
C GLU A 602 21.29 -15.72 22.20
N ARG A 603 22.38 -16.10 21.52
CA ARG A 603 22.33 -16.59 20.13
C ARG A 603 21.86 -18.03 20.10
N LEU A 604 21.10 -18.36 19.07
CA LEU A 604 20.47 -19.66 18.88
C LEU A 604 20.97 -20.29 17.58
N GLY A 605 21.63 -21.43 17.70
CA GLY A 605 22.00 -22.28 16.56
C GLY A 605 20.80 -23.01 15.97
N TYR A 606 21.07 -23.84 14.96
CA TYR A 606 20.04 -24.70 14.36
C TYR A 606 19.57 -25.84 15.27
N ASP A 607 20.28 -26.13 16.36
CA ASP A 607 19.91 -27.19 17.31
C ASP A 607 19.10 -26.65 18.50
N ASP A 608 19.06 -25.33 18.69
CA ASP A 608 18.31 -24.67 19.75
C ASP A 608 16.86 -24.43 19.26
N LEU A 609 15.85 -24.86 20.03
CA LEU A 609 14.42 -24.61 19.78
C LEU A 609 13.83 -23.68 20.83
#